data_AF-Q564G8-F1
#
_entry.id   AF-Q564G8-F1
#
_cell.length_a   1.000
_cell.length_b   1.000
_cell.length_c   1.000
_cell.angle_alpha   90.00
_cell.angle_beta   90.00
_cell.angle_gamma   90.00
#
_symmetry.space_group_name_H-M   'P 1'
#
loop_
_entity.id
_entity.type
_entity.pdbx_description
1 polymer ?
#
loop_
_entity_poly.entity_id
_entity_poly.type
_entity_poly.pdbx_seq_one_letter_code
_entity_poly.pdbx_strand_id
1 'polypeptide(L)'
;DKYIAKFQGEDTVMIASKPYAFDRVFQSSTSQEQVYNDCAKKIVKDVLEGYNGTIFAYGQTSSGKTHTMEGKLHDPEGMGI
;
A
#
# COMPACT_ATOMS: atom_id res chain seq x y z
N ASP A 1 2.41 15.29 19.46
CA ASP A 1 1.57 14.22 18.90
C ASP A 1 2.16 12.85 19.19
N LYS A 2 1.36 11.89 19.68
CA LYS A 2 1.83 10.52 19.95
C LYS A 2 1.52 9.65 18.74
N TYR A 3 2.56 9.06 18.15
CA TYR A 3 2.40 8.03 17.13
C TYR A 3 1.79 6.77 17.78
N ILE A 4 0.56 6.42 17.37
CA ILE A 4 -0.22 5.34 18.00
C ILE A 4 0.03 3.97 17.36
N ALA A 5 0.47 3.94 16.11
CA ALA A 5 0.79 2.71 15.39
C ALA A 5 2.14 2.17 15.86
N LYS A 6 2.22 0.89 16.20
CA LYS A 6 3.51 0.20 16.37
C LYS A 6 3.56 -0.96 15.41
N PHE A 7 4.70 -1.21 14.81
CA PHE A 7 4.86 -2.29 13.84
C PHE A 7 5.59 -3.46 14.47
N GLN A 8 5.18 -4.67 14.09
CA GLN A 8 5.84 -5.91 14.45
C GLN A 8 6.06 -6.70 13.17
N GLY A 9 7.32 -6.83 12.74
CA GLY A 9 7.62 -7.46 11.45
C GLY A 9 7.08 -6.64 10.25
N GLU A 10 6.80 -7.34 9.16
CA GLU A 10 6.33 -6.76 7.89
C GLU A 10 4.82 -6.94 7.65
N ASP A 11 4.12 -7.65 8.55
CA ASP A 11 2.74 -8.12 8.36
C ASP A 11 1.80 -7.67 9.49
N THR A 12 2.32 -7.14 10.59
CA THR A 12 1.54 -6.87 11.80
C THR A 12 1.66 -5.42 12.27
N VAL A 13 0.51 -4.79 12.50
CA VAL A 13 0.39 -3.49 13.18
C VAL A 13 -0.32 -3.65 14.51
N MET A 14 0.20 -2.98 15.53
CA MET A 14 -0.35 -2.93 16.89
C MET A 14 -1.03 -1.59 17.10
N ILE A 15 -2.32 -1.61 17.43
CA ILE A 15 -3.12 -0.43 17.80
C ILE A 15 -3.75 -0.69 19.16
N ALA A 16 -3.57 0.22 20.11
CA ALA A 16 -4.09 0.07 21.48
C ALA A 16 -3.74 -1.30 22.12
N SER A 17 -2.51 -1.77 21.90
CA SER A 17 -2.00 -3.07 22.36
C SER A 17 -2.67 -4.31 21.76
N LYS A 18 -3.51 -4.16 20.73
CA LYS A 18 -4.09 -5.27 19.97
C LYS A 18 -3.34 -5.45 18.63
N PRO A 19 -2.92 -6.68 18.27
CA PRO A 19 -2.33 -6.98 16.96
C PRO A 19 -3.37 -7.08 15.86
N TYR A 20 -3.00 -6.61 14.66
CA TYR A 20 -3.74 -6.75 13.42
C TYR A 20 -2.77 -7.23 12.33
N ALA A 21 -3.01 -8.44 11.82
CA ALA A 21 -2.17 -9.09 10.81
C ALA A 21 -2.82 -8.98 9.41
N PHE A 22 -1.99 -8.75 8.40
CA PHE A 22 -2.34 -8.64 6.98
C PHE A 22 -1.26 -9.31 6.14
N ASP A 23 -1.48 -9.49 4.83
CA ASP A 23 -0.43 -10.00 3.94
C ASP A 23 0.82 -9.13 3.94
N ARG A 24 0.64 -7.81 4.10
CA ARG A 24 1.73 -6.85 4.27
C ARG A 24 1.25 -5.57 4.95
N VAL A 25 2.12 -4.96 5.74
CA VAL A 25 1.91 -3.68 6.41
C VAL A 25 3.02 -2.72 6.01
N PHE A 26 2.68 -1.73 5.20
CA PHE A 26 3.62 -0.68 4.79
C PHE A 26 3.73 0.42 5.85
N GLN A 27 4.97 0.83 6.13
CA GLN A 27 5.24 1.93 7.06
C GLN A 27 5.32 3.26 6.31
N SER A 28 5.34 4.37 7.03
CA SER A 28 5.36 5.71 6.42
C SER A 28 6.62 6.01 5.58
N SER A 29 7.68 5.20 5.70
CA SER A 29 8.91 5.30 4.91
C SER A 29 8.94 4.40 3.68
N THR A 30 7.92 3.56 3.47
CA THR A 30 7.83 2.70 2.29
C THR A 30 7.65 3.55 1.03
N SER A 31 8.42 3.27 -0.03
CA SER A 31 8.33 3.99 -1.29
C SER A 31 7.14 3.54 -2.13
N GLN A 32 6.70 4.39 -3.06
CA GLN A 32 5.64 4.07 -4.03
C GLN A 32 6.01 2.84 -4.88
N GLU A 33 7.29 2.73 -5.26
CA GLU A 33 7.81 1.58 -6.01
C GLU A 33 7.66 0.26 -5.24
N GLN A 34 7.94 0.27 -3.92
CA GLN A 34 7.75 -0.92 -3.09
C GLN A 34 6.27 -1.33 -3.03
N VAL A 35 5.37 -0.36 -2.83
CA VAL A 35 3.92 -0.61 -2.81
C VAL A 35 3.44 -1.21 -4.15
N TYR A 36 3.88 -0.66 -5.28
CA TYR A 36 3.53 -1.20 -6.61
C TYR A 36 4.05 -2.63 -6.81
N ASN A 37 5.32 -2.88 -6.49
CA ASN A 37 5.96 -4.19 -6.67
C ASN A 37 5.24 -5.29 -5.87
N ASP A 38 4.79 -4.97 -4.66
CA ASP A 38 4.15 -5.93 -3.77
C ASP A 38 2.66 -6.13 -4.06
N CYS A 39 1.94 -5.06 -4.41
CA CYS A 39 0.47 -5.11 -4.58
C CYS A 39 0.01 -5.34 -6.02
N ALA A 40 0.67 -4.72 -7.00
CA ALA A 40 0.12 -4.58 -8.36
C ALA A 40 0.90 -5.35 -9.42
N LYS A 41 2.22 -5.48 -9.28
CA LYS A 41 3.09 -6.06 -10.32
C LYS A 41 2.68 -7.47 -10.76
N LYS A 42 2.28 -8.32 -9.82
CA LYS A 42 1.79 -9.68 -10.13
C LYS A 42 0.46 -9.63 -10.88
N ILE A 43 -0.47 -8.79 -10.43
CA ILE A 43 -1.77 -8.61 -11.07
C ILE A 43 -1.62 -8.10 -12.51
N VAL A 44 -0.72 -7.14 -12.75
CA VAL A 44 -0.42 -6.64 -14.10
C VAL A 44 0.08 -7.77 -14.99
N LYS A 45 0.98 -8.62 -14.49
CA LYS A 45 1.47 -9.79 -15.23
C LYS A 45 0.33 -10.75 -15.56
N ASP A 46 -0.52 -11.08 -14.60
CA ASP A 46 -1.65 -11.99 -14.80
C ASP A 46 -2.65 -11.42 -15.84
N VAL A 47 -2.88 -10.10 -15.81
CA VAL A 47 -3.71 -9.42 -16.82
C VAL A 47 -3.11 -9.49 -18.22
N LEU A 48 -1.79 -9.36 -18.35
CA LEU A 48 -1.09 -9.56 -19.63
C LEU A 48 -1.15 -11.01 -20.12
N GLU A 49 -1.31 -11.98 -19.20
CA GLU A 49 -1.52 -13.40 -19.50
C GLU A 49 -2.99 -13.74 -19.84
N GLY A 50 -3.89 -12.76 -19.80
CA GLY A 50 -5.30 -12.91 -20.19
C GLY A 50 -6.26 -13.15 -19.02
N TYR A 51 -5.81 -12.99 -17.77
CA TYR A 51 -6.67 -13.07 -16.59
C TYR A 51 -7.25 -11.69 -16.22
N ASN A 52 -8.25 -11.69 -15.33
CA ASN A 52 -8.80 -10.45 -14.78
C ASN A 52 -8.16 -10.12 -13.44
N GLY A 53 -7.87 -8.84 -13.21
CA GLY A 53 -7.30 -8.32 -11.97
C GLY A 53 -8.11 -7.14 -11.43
N THR A 54 -8.14 -6.96 -10.10
CA THR A 54 -8.81 -5.81 -9.48
C THR A 54 -8.03 -5.33 -8.26
N ILE A 55 -7.78 -4.03 -8.18
CA ILE A 55 -7.09 -3.36 -7.07
C ILE A 55 -8.04 -2.34 -6.44
N PHE A 56 -8.15 -2.36 -5.11
CA PHE A 56 -8.96 -1.43 -4.36
C PHE A 56 -8.11 -0.58 -3.41
N ALA A 57 -8.41 0.71 -3.33
CA ALA A 57 -7.88 1.60 -2.30
C ALA A 57 -9.01 1.99 -1.33
N TYR A 58 -8.85 1.63 -0.06
CA TYR A 58 -9.85 1.86 0.98
C TYR A 58 -9.29 2.68 2.14
N GLY A 59 -10.13 3.51 2.75
CA GLY A 59 -9.79 4.32 3.91
C GLY A 59 -10.60 5.62 3.98
N GLN A 60 -10.57 6.29 5.13
CA GLN A 60 -11.26 7.58 5.33
C GLN A 60 -10.69 8.69 4.44
N THR A 61 -11.39 9.83 4.34
CA THR A 61 -10.85 11.04 3.69
C THR A 61 -9.49 11.40 4.29
N SER A 62 -8.54 11.79 3.43
CA SER A 62 -7.14 12.09 3.80
C SER A 62 -6.29 10.90 4.29
N SER A 63 -6.73 9.66 4.09
CA SER A 63 -5.95 8.46 4.46
C SER A 63 -4.83 8.07 3.47
N GLY A 64 -4.68 8.78 2.35
CA GLY A 64 -3.65 8.49 1.34
C GLY A 64 -4.10 7.71 0.10
N LYS A 65 -5.40 7.39 -0.07
CA LYS A 65 -5.90 6.64 -1.25
C LYS A 65 -5.42 7.18 -2.61
N THR A 66 -5.62 8.48 -2.85
CA THR A 66 -5.19 9.16 -4.09
C THR A 66 -3.67 9.15 -4.25
N HIS A 67 -2.93 9.29 -3.14
CA HIS A 67 -1.47 9.22 -3.15
C HIS A 67 -0.96 7.83 -3.56
N THR A 68 -1.61 6.77 -3.06
CA THR A 68 -1.24 5.40 -3.40
C THR A 68 -1.66 5.01 -4.82
N MET A 69 -2.87 5.38 -5.27
CA MET A 69 -3.39 4.97 -6.59
C MET A 69 -2.87 5.81 -7.77
N GLU A 70 -2.56 7.09 -7.56
CA GLU A 70 -2.18 7.99 -8.65
C GLU A 70 -0.88 8.74 -8.31
N GLY A 71 -0.75 9.16 -7.05
CA GLY A 71 0.42 9.90 -6.57
C GLY A 71 0.60 11.19 -7.36
N LYS A 72 1.85 11.48 -7.73
CA LYS A 72 2.20 12.54 -8.67
C LYS A 72 2.41 11.90 -10.05
N LEU A 73 1.40 11.97 -10.90
CA LEU A 73 1.34 11.27 -12.20
C LEU A 73 2.53 11.50 -13.16
N HIS A 74 3.30 12.57 -12.97
CA HIS A 74 4.43 12.94 -13.84
C HIS A 74 5.78 12.98 -13.11
N ASP A 75 5.83 12.49 -11.87
CA ASP A 75 7.04 12.38 -11.06
C ASP A 75 7.47 10.90 -11.01
N PRO A 76 8.61 10.50 -11.62
CA PRO A 76 9.03 9.10 -11.65
C PRO A 76 9.19 8.44 -10.28
N GLU A 77 9.52 9.22 -9.24
CA GLU A 77 9.64 8.72 -7.87
C GLU A 77 8.33 8.83 -7.07
N GLY A 78 7.45 9.74 -7.50
CA GLY A 78 6.21 10.08 -6.81
C GLY A 78 4.94 9.48 -7.42
N MET A 79 5.01 8.82 -8.56
CA MET A 79 3.86 8.19 -9.21
C MET A 79 3.30 7.03 -8.37
N GLY A 80 1.98 6.85 -8.44
CA GLY A 80 1.24 5.78 -7.78
C GLY A 80 1.41 4.40 -8.39
N ILE A 81 0.52 3.50 -7.97
CA ILE A 81 0.28 2.20 -8.61
C ILE A 81 -0.16 2.39 -10.06
#